data_AF-A0A645EKD7-F1
#
_entry.id   AF-A0A645EKD7-F1
#
_cell.length_a   1.000
_cell.length_b   1.000
_cell.length_c   1.000
_cell.angle_alpha   90.00
_cell.angle_beta   90.00
_cell.angle_gamma   90.00
#
_symmetry.space_group_name_H-M   'P 1'
#
loop_
_entity.id
_entity.type
_entity.pdbx_description
1 polymer ?
#
loop_
_entity_poly.entity_id
_entity_poly.type
_entity_poly.pdbx_seq_one_letter_code
_entity_poly.pdbx_strand_id
1 'polypeptide(L)'
;MKSNKPFLYVFRGIFILAAFQGCLQAVSVVWTMGDIGCGLMTWLNVIAVLILSNQGLAIFKDYERQKKLGLEPVFDPDLLGIQNAGSVWRDRLAEYKVAQMADAEEKGIAA
;
A
#
# COMPACT_ATOMS: atom_id res chain seq x y z
N MET A 1 7.23 -0.44 -21.89
CA MET A 1 7.68 0.86 -21.33
C MET A 1 8.83 1.39 -22.21
N LYS A 2 8.59 2.40 -23.06
CA LYS A 2 9.60 2.94 -23.99
C LYS A 2 10.71 3.60 -23.17
N SER A 3 11.92 3.05 -23.18
CA SER A 3 13.06 3.59 -22.43
C SER A 3 13.55 4.87 -23.10
N ASN A 4 13.12 6.02 -22.58
CA ASN A 4 13.59 7.33 -23.03
C ASN A 4 14.98 7.59 -22.43
N LYS A 5 15.99 6.87 -22.94
CA LYS A 5 17.41 7.04 -22.62
C LYS A 5 17.86 8.52 -22.48
N PRO A 6 17.46 9.47 -23.36
CA PRO A 6 17.85 10.87 -23.20
C PRO A 6 17.35 11.52 -21.89
N PHE A 7 16.13 11.18 -21.44
CA PHE A 7 15.60 11.69 -20.17
C PHE A 7 16.43 11.21 -18.98
N LEU A 8 16.88 9.95 -19.01
CA LEU A 8 17.71 9.39 -17.95
C LEU A 8 19.10 10.07 -17.89
N TYR A 9 19.68 10.40 -19.04
CA TYR A 9 20.96 11.12 -19.08
C TYR A 9 20.83 12.57 -18.59
N VAL A 10 19.74 13.27 -18.95
CA VAL A 10 19.45 14.62 -18.44
C VAL A 10 19.26 14.59 -16.93
N PHE A 11 18.48 13.64 -16.41
CA PHE A 11 18.27 13.47 -14.96
C PHE A 11 19.59 13.24 -14.22
N ARG A 12 20.45 12.35 -14.75
CA ARG A 12 21.80 12.13 -14.18
C ARG A 12 22.66 13.39 -14.20
N GLY A 13 22.61 14.17 -15.27
CA GLY A 13 23.33 15.45 -15.36
C GLY A 13 22.89 16.45 -14.29
N ILE A 14 21.57 16.60 -14.11
CA ILE A 14 20.99 17.44 -13.05
C ILE A 14 21.43 16.95 -11.66
N PHE A 15 21.44 15.64 -11.44
CA PHE A 15 21.81 15.07 -10.15
C PHE A 15 23.28 15.35 -9.79
N ILE A 16 24.19 15.22 -10.77
CA ILE A 16 25.62 15.54 -10.58
C ILE A 16 25.80 17.03 -10.28
N LEU A 17 25.10 17.90 -11.00
CA LEU A 17 25.15 19.35 -10.76
C LEU A 17 24.61 19.72 -9.37
N ALA A 18 23.51 19.10 -8.94
CA ALA A 18 22.93 19.32 -7.62
C ALA A 18 23.89 18.86 -6.50
N ALA A 19 24.55 17.71 -6.67
CA ALA A 19 25.56 17.23 -5.73
C ALA A 19 26.78 18.17 -5.65
N PHE A 20 27.24 18.67 -6.80
CA PHE A 20 28.34 19.63 -6.85
C PHE A 20 27.98 20.97 -6.19
N GLN A 21 26.77 21.48 -6.42
CA GLN A 21 26.25 22.66 -5.73
C GLN A 21 26.17 22.45 -4.22
N GLY A 22 25.83 21.24 -3.77
CA GLY A 22 25.82 20.88 -2.34
C GLY A 22 27.19 21.00 -1.67
N CYS A 23 28.29 20.80 -2.40
CA CYS A 23 29.65 20.96 -1.88
C CYS A 23 30.08 22.43 -1.75
N LEU A 24 29.45 23.34 -2.49
CA LEU A 24 29.78 24.77 -2.53
C LEU A 24 28.94 25.60 -1.55
N GLN A 25 27.75 25.10 -1.19
CA GLN A 25 26.81 25.82 -0.34
C GLN A 25 27.09 25.62 1.16
N ALA A 26 26.64 26.58 1.96
CA ALA A 26 26.71 26.46 3.41
C ALA A 26 25.86 25.27 3.90
N VAL A 27 26.39 24.56 4.90
CA VAL A 27 25.77 23.38 5.50
C VAL A 27 24.32 23.67 5.92
N SER A 28 24.05 24.84 6.51
CA SER A 28 22.69 25.26 6.92
C SER A 28 21.69 25.28 5.78
N VAL A 29 22.08 25.74 4.58
CA VAL A 29 21.20 25.81 3.40
C VAL A 29 20.84 24.41 2.91
N VAL A 30 21.80 23.50 2.90
CA VAL A 30 21.58 22.09 2.49
C VAL A 30 20.61 21.40 3.45
N TRP A 31 20.78 21.60 4.76
CA TRP A 31 19.87 21.05 5.76
C TRP A 31 18.46 21.64 5.66
N THR A 32 18.33 22.96 5.53
CA THR A 32 17.00 23.60 5.40
C THR A 32 16.26 23.11 4.15
N MET A 33 16.96 22.93 3.03
CA MET A 33 16.34 22.38 1.82
C MET A 33 15.96 20.90 1.97
N GLY A 34 16.76 20.12 2.69
CA GLY A 34 16.46 18.74 3.06
C GLY A 34 15.23 18.62 3.97
N ASP A 35 15.13 19.47 5.00
CA ASP A 35 14.02 19.48 5.95
C ASP A 35 12.69 19.81 5.27
N ILE A 36 12.69 20.76 4.31
CA ILE A 36 11.49 21.08 3.51
C ILE A 36 11.05 19.87 2.67
N GLY A 37 12.01 19.18 2.03
CA GLY A 37 11.72 17.97 1.24
C GLY A 37 11.17 16.83 2.10
N CYS A 38 11.78 16.58 3.26
CA CYS A 38 11.35 15.59 4.23
C CYS A 38 9.95 15.91 4.78
N GLY A 39 9.72 17.18 5.12
CA GLY A 39 8.42 17.68 5.57
C GLY A 39 7.34 17.47 4.53
N LEU A 40 7.58 17.84 3.27
CA LEU A 40 6.61 17.66 2.19
C LEU A 40 6.26 16.18 1.96
N MET A 41 7.27 15.30 1.95
CA MET A 41 7.05 13.85 1.83
C MET A 41 6.22 13.30 2.99
N THR A 42 6.48 13.79 4.20
CA THR A 42 5.77 13.35 5.40
C THR A 42 4.35 13.87 5.42
N TRP A 43 4.12 15.16 5.17
CA TRP A 43 2.78 15.78 5.19
C TRP A 43 1.83 15.13 4.19
N LEU A 44 2.28 14.90 2.95
CA LEU A 44 1.46 14.24 1.93
C LEU A 44 1.07 12.82 2.35
N ASN A 45 2.01 12.04 2.88
CA ASN A 45 1.74 10.68 3.33
C ASN A 45 0.88 10.62 4.60
N VAL A 46 1.16 11.47 5.59
CA VAL A 46 0.39 11.53 6.84
C VAL A 46 -1.06 11.91 6.56
N ILE A 47 -1.30 12.94 5.73
CA ILE A 47 -2.67 13.34 5.34
C ILE A 47 -3.37 12.18 4.61
N ALA A 48 -2.68 11.50 3.68
CA ALA A 48 -3.24 10.34 3.00
C ALA A 48 -3.61 9.20 3.97
N VAL A 49 -2.74 8.89 4.93
CA VAL A 49 -3.00 7.89 5.97
C VAL A 49 -4.16 8.32 6.87
N LEU A 50 -4.28 9.60 7.22
CA LEU A 50 -5.40 10.09 8.04
C LEU A 50 -6.74 9.92 7.32
N ILE A 51 -6.81 10.24 6.03
CA ILE A 51 -8.02 10.04 5.21
C ILE A 51 -8.36 8.55 5.09
N LEU A 52 -7.34 7.69 4.91
CA LEU A 52 -7.53 6.25 4.75
C LEU A 52 -7.73 5.50 6.08
N SER A 53 -7.42 6.14 7.21
CA SER A 53 -7.38 5.50 8.54
C SER A 53 -8.70 4.82 8.91
N ASN A 54 -9.84 5.42 8.57
CA ASN A 54 -11.15 4.84 8.88
C ASN A 54 -11.37 3.48 8.19
N GLN A 55 -11.08 3.40 6.89
CA GLN A 55 -11.18 2.15 6.12
C GLN A 55 -10.11 1.16 6.56
N GLY A 56 -8.86 1.62 6.74
CA GLY A 56 -7.75 0.78 7.19
C GLY A 56 -8.00 0.12 8.55
N LEU A 57 -8.56 0.86 9.51
CA LEU A 57 -8.91 0.34 10.83
C LEU A 57 -10.08 -0.64 10.78
N ALA A 58 -11.06 -0.44 9.90
CA ALA A 58 -12.15 -1.39 9.71
C ALA A 58 -11.64 -2.74 9.19
N ILE A 59 -10.78 -2.71 8.17
CA ILE A 59 -10.11 -3.90 7.63
C ILE A 59 -9.27 -4.59 8.70
N PHE A 60 -8.50 -3.82 9.48
CA PHE A 60 -7.64 -4.36 10.53
C PHE A 60 -8.43 -5.07 11.63
N LYS A 61 -9.55 -4.50 12.07
CA LYS A 61 -10.42 -5.13 13.08
C LYS A 61 -11.03 -6.43 12.58
N ASP A 62 -11.45 -6.47 11.31
CA ASP A 62 -11.99 -7.69 10.71
C ASP A 62 -10.91 -8.78 10.60
N TYR A 63 -9.70 -8.42 10.18
CA TYR A 63 -8.53 -9.31 10.19
C TYR A 63 -8.23 -9.86 11.59
N GLU A 64 -8.20 -9.01 12.62
CA GLU A 64 -7.98 -9.45 14.00
C GLU A 64 -9.09 -10.40 14.48
N ARG A 65 -10.34 -10.15 14.12
CA ARG A 65 -11.48 -11.01 14.46
C ARG A 65 -11.31 -12.38 13.83
N GLN A 66 -11.02 -12.46 12.53
CA GLN A 66 -10.82 -13.73 11.83
C GLN A 66 -9.63 -14.51 12.40
N LYS A 67 -8.50 -13.84 12.66
CA LYS A 67 -7.31 -14.45 13.27
C LYS A 67 -7.59 -14.99 14.68
N LYS A 68 -8.36 -14.28 15.50
CA LYS A 68 -8.76 -14.75 16.85
C LYS A 68 -9.69 -15.95 16.81
N LEU A 69 -10.49 -16.10 15.75
CA LEU A 69 -11.35 -17.26 15.54
C LEU A 69 -10.59 -18.49 15.02
N GLY A 70 -9.28 -18.39 14.80
CA GLY A 70 -8.47 -19.48 14.25
C GLY A 70 -8.78 -19.80 12.78
N LEU A 71 -9.51 -18.92 12.10
CA LEU A 71 -9.83 -19.02 10.68
C LEU A 71 -8.69 -18.43 9.85
N GLU A 72 -8.50 -18.94 8.63
CA GLU A 72 -7.64 -18.25 7.66
C GLU A 72 -8.26 -16.90 7.31
N PRO A 73 -7.57 -15.78 7.56
CA PRO A 73 -8.13 -14.46 7.35
C PRO A 73 -8.29 -14.15 5.86
N VAL A 74 -9.53 -14.03 5.39
CA VAL A 74 -9.87 -13.69 4.01
C VAL A 74 -10.52 -12.32 3.99
N PHE A 75 -10.02 -11.44 3.12
CA PHE A 75 -10.56 -10.09 2.95
C PHE A 75 -11.87 -10.14 2.15
N ASP A 76 -12.98 -9.73 2.78
CA ASP A 76 -14.26 -9.55 2.10
C ASP A 76 -14.56 -8.04 1.91
N PRO A 77 -14.47 -7.52 0.67
CA PRO A 77 -14.66 -6.10 0.41
C PRO A 77 -16.11 -5.62 0.55
N ASP A 78 -17.09 -6.51 0.36
CA ASP A 78 -18.51 -6.17 0.41
C ASP A 78 -18.98 -6.01 1.86
N LEU A 79 -18.46 -6.85 2.78
CA LEU A 79 -18.68 -6.74 4.22
C LEU A 79 -18.16 -5.42 4.83
N LEU A 80 -17.13 -4.83 4.22
CA LEU A 80 -16.48 -3.61 4.70
C LEU A 80 -16.93 -2.34 3.96
N GLY A 81 -17.91 -2.46 3.05
CA GLY A 81 -18.46 -1.34 2.27
C GLY A 81 -17.47 -0.74 1.26
N ILE A 82 -16.45 -1.50 0.85
CA ILE A 82 -15.39 -1.03 -0.04
C ILE A 82 -15.81 -1.27 -1.49
N GLN A 83 -16.54 -0.30 -2.06
CA GLN A 83 -17.09 -0.40 -3.42
C GLN A 83 -16.00 -0.49 -4.51
N ASN A 84 -14.81 0.05 -4.25
CA ASN A 84 -13.69 0.12 -5.18
C ASN A 84 -12.65 -1.00 -5.01
N ALA A 85 -13.03 -2.11 -4.37
CA ALA A 85 -12.19 -3.30 -4.37
C ALA A 85 -12.19 -3.92 -5.78
N GLY A 86 -11.04 -3.90 -6.45
CA GLY A 86 -10.86 -4.49 -7.78
C GLY A 86 -11.29 -5.96 -7.84
N SER A 87 -11.61 -6.44 -9.04
CA SER A 87 -12.17 -7.79 -9.27
C SER A 87 -11.35 -8.91 -8.63
N VAL A 88 -10.02 -8.75 -8.60
CA VAL A 88 -9.05 -9.69 -8.01
C VAL A 88 -9.41 -10.15 -6.60
N TRP A 89 -9.94 -9.27 -5.76
CA TRP A 89 -10.30 -9.62 -4.38
C TRP A 89 -11.59 -10.43 -4.30
N ARG A 90 -12.54 -10.18 -5.20
CA ARG A 90 -13.80 -10.93 -5.29
C ARG A 90 -13.57 -12.32 -5.87
N ASP A 91 -12.70 -12.42 -6.88
CA ASP A 91 -12.33 -13.69 -7.50
C ASP A 91 -11.64 -14.61 -6.49
N ARG A 92 -10.68 -14.08 -5.71
CA ARG A 92 -10.01 -14.81 -4.64
C ARG A 92 -10.99 -15.26 -3.54
N LEU A 93 -11.92 -14.40 -3.14
CA LEU A 93 -12.94 -14.75 -2.15
C LEU A 93 -13.83 -15.91 -2.64
N ALA A 94 -14.17 -15.94 -3.93
CA ALA A 94 -14.94 -17.04 -4.52
C ALA A 94 -14.16 -18.37 -4.49
N GLU A 95 -12.87 -18.36 -4.84
CA GLU A 95 -12.00 -19.54 -4.75
C GLU A 95 -11.92 -20.08 -3.31
N TYR A 96 -11.77 -19.20 -2.30
CA TYR A 96 -11.75 -19.61 -0.90
C TYR A 96 -13.07 -20.24 -0.44
N LYS A 97 -14.22 -19.70 -0.84
CA LYS A 97 -15.54 -20.26 -0.50
C LYS A 97 -15.72 -21.65 -1.11
N VAL A 98 -15.30 -21.85 -2.36
CA VAL A 98 -15.36 -23.16 -3.04
C VAL A 98 -14.45 -24.18 -2.35
N ALA A 99 -13.21 -23.79 -2.00
CA ALA A 99 -12.29 -24.66 -1.28
C ALA A 99 -12.84 -25.07 0.11
N GLN A 100 -13.46 -24.12 0.82
CA GLN A 100 -14.05 -24.39 2.13
C GLN A 100 -15.29 -25.29 2.04
N MET A 101 -16.11 -25.13 1.00
CA MET A 101 -17.26 -26.02 0.72
C MET A 101 -16.80 -27.44 0.37
N ALA A 102 -15.75 -27.58 -0.44
CA ALA A 102 -15.18 -28.89 -0.79
C ALA A 102 -14.59 -29.61 0.45
N ASP A 103 -13.87 -28.89 1.31
CA ASP A 103 -13.32 -29.43 2.55
C ASP A 103 -14.43 -29.81 3.56
N ALA A 104 -15.54 -29.06 3.61
CA ALA A 104 -16.71 -29.38 4.43
C ALA A 104 -17.49 -30.61 3.92
N GLU A 105 -17.58 -30.78 2.60
CA GLU A 105 -18.16 -31.96 1.95
C GLU A 105 -17.30 -33.21 2.19
N GLU A 106 -15.98 -33.09 2.05
CA GLU A 106 -15.01 -34.16 2.34
C GLU A 106 -15.04 -34.60 3.81
N LYS A 107 -15.27 -33.66 4.75
CA LYS A 107 -15.44 -33.95 6.19
C LYS A 107 -16.81 -34.52 6.56
N GLY A 108 -17.72 -34.71 5.60
CA GLY A 108 -19.03 -35.34 5.84
C GLY A 108 -19.96 -34.55 6.77
N ILE A 109 -19.75 -33.24 6.89
CA ILE A 109 -20.55 -32.37 7.78
C ILE A 109 -21.87 -31.94 7.11
N ALA A 110 -21.99 -32.16 5.79
CA ALA A 110 -23.22 -31.96 5.02
C ALA A 110 -23.89 -33.30 4.70
N ALA A 111 -24.55 -33.90 5.69
CA ALA A 111 -25.54 -34.96 5.51
C ALA A 111 -26.71 -34.78 6.48
#